data_AF-A0A813BWF8-F1
#
_entry.id   AF-A0A813BWF8-F1
#
_cell.length_a   1.000
_cell.length_b   1.000
_cell.length_c   1.000
_cell.angle_alpha   90.00
_cell.angle_beta   90.00
_cell.angle_gamma   90.00
#
_symmetry.space_group_name_H-M   'P 1'
#
loop_
_entity.id
_entity.type
_entity.pdbx_description
1 polymer ?
#
loop_
_entity_poly.entity_id
_entity_poly.type
_entity_poly.pdbx_seq_one_letter_code
_entity_poly.pdbx_strand_id
1 'polypeptide(L)'
;MPFGRHCPLPQAAKREDLQDLISEVEREVLMEQLKEAESLCSQQQLKDAEAAFEDARQHLLHLTLLSETARVTPLIHNAEYRLADILEQDRVCAEERERIKAGLADADAELAKVSEEVKEKGKDLALLRRDLDAIREACYVGDTRLEAAVQQMQKQGVDVDVRYYPFMIDPSTKNSGEDKADYCRRRGWGGGWKPPDLRQWKWWPNTENAHRLCTYLDEIHAKMPELSEKDKVERSHALMRKFYELTYDRDCNISVPEGAAQAIEELGYGTAKDAVAWLNGGGGLPELRASR
;
A
#
# COMPACT_ATOMS: atom_id res chain seq x y z
N MET A 1 -22.32 33.24 -99.43
CA MET A 1 -23.15 34.28 -100.06
C MET A 1 -22.31 35.04 -101.07
N PRO A 2 -22.88 35.44 -102.22
CA PRO A 2 -22.13 35.75 -103.42
C PRO A 2 -21.75 37.23 -103.47
N PHE A 3 -20.48 37.55 -103.66
CA PHE A 3 -20.08 38.85 -104.21
C PHE A 3 -19.39 38.65 -105.55
N GLY A 4 -20.16 38.12 -106.48
CA GLY A 4 -20.02 38.52 -107.87
C GLY A 4 -20.60 39.92 -108.02
N ARG A 5 -19.76 40.88 -108.39
CA ARG A 5 -20.15 41.97 -109.30
C ARG A 5 -19.03 42.12 -110.31
N HIS A 6 -19.15 41.34 -111.40
CA HIS A 6 -18.61 41.78 -112.68
C HIS A 6 -19.26 43.12 -113.00
N CYS A 7 -18.54 44.21 -112.74
CA CYS A 7 -18.85 45.49 -113.33
C CYS A 7 -18.07 45.53 -114.65
N PRO A 8 -18.72 45.40 -115.81
CA PRO A 8 -18.02 45.56 -117.07
C PRO A 8 -17.53 47.01 -117.13
N LEU A 9 -16.21 47.19 -117.19
CA LEU A 9 -15.63 48.51 -117.45
C LEU A 9 -16.31 49.07 -118.71
N PRO A 10 -16.88 50.29 -118.66
CA PRO A 10 -17.48 50.92 -119.84
C PRO A 10 -16.43 50.99 -120.96
N GLN A 11 -16.88 51.05 -122.22
CA GLN A 11 -16.08 51.04 -123.46
C GLN A 11 -15.10 52.23 -123.64
N ALA A 12 -14.44 52.70 -122.57
CA ALA A 12 -13.29 53.61 -122.57
C ALA A 12 -11.94 52.87 -122.54
N ALA A 13 -11.93 51.54 -122.40
CA ALA A 13 -10.73 50.70 -122.30
C ALA A 13 -9.95 50.46 -123.63
N LYS A 14 -10.14 51.31 -124.65
CA LYS A 14 -9.46 51.22 -125.97
C LYS A 14 -8.81 52.55 -126.38
N ARG A 15 -8.34 53.30 -125.40
CA ARG A 15 -7.64 54.57 -125.57
C ARG A 15 -6.24 54.39 -124.98
N GLU A 16 -5.24 54.31 -125.85
CA GLU A 16 -3.82 54.10 -125.50
C GLU A 16 -3.31 55.12 -124.47
N ASP A 17 -3.91 56.31 -124.42
CA ASP A 17 -3.61 57.43 -123.51
C ASP A 17 -4.09 57.23 -122.07
N LEU A 18 -4.97 56.25 -121.79
CA LEU A 18 -5.54 56.00 -120.46
C LEU A 18 -5.17 54.63 -119.87
N GLN A 19 -4.43 53.81 -120.63
CA GLN A 19 -4.01 52.47 -120.21
C GLN A 19 -3.07 52.50 -119.00
N ASP A 20 -2.19 53.50 -118.96
CA ASP A 20 -1.22 53.69 -117.86
C ASP A 20 -1.93 54.07 -116.55
N LEU A 21 -2.92 54.97 -116.62
CA LEU A 21 -3.69 55.41 -115.46
C LEU A 21 -4.57 54.28 -114.89
N ILE A 22 -5.15 53.45 -115.75
CA ILE A 22 -5.91 52.27 -115.33
C ILE A 22 -4.99 51.28 -114.60
N SER A 23 -3.80 51.03 -115.14
CA SER A 23 -2.82 50.12 -114.54
C SER A 23 -2.30 50.62 -113.18
N GLU A 24 -2.20 51.93 -113.01
CA GLU A 24 -1.79 52.57 -111.75
C GLU A 24 -2.88 52.46 -110.68
N VAL A 25 -4.14 52.79 -111.04
CA VAL A 25 -5.28 52.67 -110.11
C VAL A 25 -5.52 51.22 -109.70
N GLU A 26 -5.44 50.26 -110.63
CA GLU A 26 -5.55 48.83 -110.31
C GLU A 26 -4.46 48.38 -109.34
N ARG A 27 -3.23 48.90 -109.49
CA ARG A 27 -2.12 48.59 -108.59
C ARG A 27 -2.36 49.16 -107.20
N GLU A 28 -2.85 50.39 -107.08
CA GLU A 28 -3.15 50.99 -105.78
C GLU A 28 -4.30 50.27 -105.06
N VAL A 29 -5.38 49.93 -105.79
CA VAL A 29 -6.50 49.15 -105.24
C VAL A 29 -6.03 47.77 -104.76
N LEU A 30 -5.16 47.10 -105.52
CA LEU A 30 -4.56 45.82 -105.10
C LEU A 30 -3.66 45.98 -103.87
N MET A 31 -2.88 47.07 -103.78
CA MET A 31 -2.06 47.35 -102.59
C MET A 31 -2.91 47.65 -101.35
N GLU A 32 -4.01 48.40 -101.47
CA GLU A 32 -4.93 48.64 -100.36
C GLU A 32 -5.63 47.36 -99.90
N GLN A 33 -6.09 46.52 -100.83
CA GLN A 33 -6.67 45.22 -100.51
C GLN A 33 -5.67 44.27 -99.84
N LEU A 34 -4.40 44.28 -100.27
CA LEU A 34 -3.32 43.54 -99.61
C LEU A 34 -3.08 44.05 -98.19
N LYS A 35 -3.08 45.37 -97.99
CA LYS A 35 -2.87 45.99 -96.67
C LYS A 35 -4.05 45.73 -95.72
N GLU A 36 -5.27 45.76 -96.22
CA GLU A 36 -6.47 45.37 -95.46
C GLU A 36 -6.44 43.89 -95.09
N ALA A 37 -6.06 43.01 -96.03
CA ALA A 37 -5.88 41.59 -95.78
C ALA A 37 -4.76 41.29 -94.77
N GLU A 38 -3.64 42.00 -94.83
CA GLU A 38 -2.57 41.94 -93.83
C GLU A 38 -3.06 42.39 -92.44
N SER A 39 -3.89 43.44 -92.39
CA SER A 39 -4.46 43.93 -91.12
C SER A 39 -5.45 42.94 -90.50
N LEU A 40 -6.30 42.30 -91.32
CA LEU A 40 -7.26 41.29 -90.88
C LEU A 40 -6.55 40.00 -90.46
N CYS A 41 -5.51 39.60 -91.19
CA CYS A 41 -4.63 38.49 -90.81
C CYS A 41 -3.97 38.75 -89.45
N SER A 42 -3.45 39.97 -89.25
CA SER A 42 -2.84 40.39 -87.98
C SER A 42 -3.84 40.42 -86.81
N GLN A 43 -5.08 40.85 -87.04
CA GLN A 43 -6.13 40.83 -86.01
C GLN A 43 -6.57 39.41 -85.65
N GLN A 44 -6.65 38.50 -86.61
CA GLN A 44 -6.97 37.10 -86.34
C GLN A 44 -5.85 36.43 -85.54
N GLN A 45 -4.58 36.68 -85.91
CA GLN A 45 -3.42 36.20 -85.15
C GLN A 45 -3.42 36.71 -83.69
N LEU A 46 -3.82 37.97 -83.46
CA LEU A 46 -3.97 38.50 -82.10
C LEU A 46 -5.06 37.77 -81.30
N LYS A 47 -6.23 37.52 -81.91
CA LYS A 47 -7.31 36.77 -81.24
C LYS A 47 -6.92 35.33 -80.92
N ASP A 48 -6.22 34.67 -81.84
CA ASP A 48 -5.73 33.31 -81.64
C ASP A 48 -4.66 33.28 -80.53
N ALA A 49 -3.79 34.29 -80.47
CA ALA A 49 -2.82 34.45 -79.40
C ALA A 49 -3.47 34.75 -78.04
N GLU A 50 -4.51 35.59 -77.98
CA GLU A 50 -5.28 35.85 -76.77
C GLU A 50 -6.01 34.60 -76.27
N ALA A 51 -6.62 33.83 -77.17
CA ALA A 51 -7.27 32.57 -76.83
C ALA A 51 -6.26 31.53 -76.32
N ALA A 52 -5.11 31.40 -76.97
CA ALA A 52 -4.03 30.52 -76.51
C ALA A 52 -3.44 30.96 -75.17
N PHE A 53 -3.32 32.27 -74.93
CA PHE A 53 -2.87 32.80 -73.64
C PHE A 53 -3.88 32.52 -72.52
N GLU A 54 -5.17 32.71 -72.77
CA GLU A 54 -6.21 32.42 -71.77
C GLU A 54 -6.29 30.91 -71.47
N ASP A 55 -6.15 30.05 -72.48
CA ASP A 55 -6.04 28.60 -72.29
C ASP A 55 -4.80 28.22 -71.46
N ALA A 56 -3.63 28.80 -71.78
CA ALA A 56 -2.42 28.60 -70.98
C ALA A 56 -2.57 29.10 -69.53
N ARG A 57 -3.25 30.22 -69.32
CA ARG A 57 -3.55 30.77 -68.00
C ARG A 57 -4.45 29.83 -67.19
N GLN A 58 -5.50 29.29 -67.80
CA GLN A 58 -6.39 28.31 -67.15
C GLN A 58 -5.65 27.02 -66.81
N HIS A 59 -4.81 26.51 -67.70
CA HIS A 59 -3.95 25.36 -67.43
C HIS A 59 -3.00 25.59 -66.24
N LEU A 60 -2.34 26.75 -66.17
CA LEU A 60 -1.44 27.08 -65.05
C LEU A 60 -2.20 27.19 -63.72
N LEU A 61 -3.39 27.79 -63.71
CA LEU A 61 -4.24 27.85 -62.52
C LEU A 61 -4.66 26.45 -62.06
N HIS A 62 -5.04 25.57 -63.00
CA HIS A 62 -5.41 24.19 -62.69
C HIS A 62 -4.23 23.40 -62.13
N LEU A 63 -3.04 23.52 -62.72
CA LEU A 63 -1.83 22.86 -62.22
C LEU A 63 -1.43 23.34 -60.83
N THR A 64 -1.58 24.64 -60.57
CA THR A 64 -1.30 25.22 -59.24
C THR A 64 -2.28 24.69 -58.21
N LEU A 65 -3.58 24.62 -58.54
CA LEU A 65 -4.59 24.03 -57.67
C LEU A 65 -4.29 22.55 -57.37
N LEU A 66 -3.94 21.76 -58.40
CA LEU A 66 -3.58 20.36 -58.22
C LEU A 66 -2.33 20.18 -57.36
N SER A 67 -1.30 21.00 -57.57
CA SER A 67 -0.06 20.95 -56.80
C SER A 67 -0.30 21.28 -55.33
N GLU A 68 -1.06 22.34 -55.04
CA GLU A 68 -1.41 22.70 -53.67
C GLU A 68 -2.32 21.66 -53.01
N THR A 69 -3.30 21.13 -53.75
CA THR A 69 -4.17 20.05 -53.24
C THR A 69 -3.36 18.81 -52.92
N ALA A 70 -2.43 18.40 -53.79
CA ALA A 70 -1.56 17.25 -53.57
C ALA A 70 -0.63 17.45 -52.35
N ARG A 71 -0.22 18.69 -52.07
CA ARG A 71 0.61 19.04 -50.91
C ARG A 71 -0.19 19.03 -49.61
N VAL A 72 -1.40 19.58 -49.62
CA VAL A 72 -2.19 19.83 -48.40
C VAL A 72 -3.07 18.64 -48.00
N THR A 73 -3.62 17.89 -48.97
CA THR A 73 -4.54 16.77 -48.69
C THR A 73 -3.93 15.71 -47.75
N PRO A 74 -2.67 15.24 -47.94
CA PRO A 74 -2.08 14.27 -47.03
C PRO A 74 -1.91 14.80 -45.61
N LEU A 75 -1.67 16.11 -45.45
CA LEU A 75 -1.52 16.76 -44.15
C LEU A 75 -2.85 16.84 -43.41
N ILE A 76 -3.93 17.21 -44.11
CA ILE A 76 -5.28 17.22 -43.56
C ILE A 76 -5.68 15.80 -43.13
N HIS A 77 -5.49 14.82 -44.01
CA HIS A 77 -5.84 13.42 -43.72
C HIS A 77 -5.06 12.87 -42.52
N ASN A 78 -3.77 13.22 -42.41
CA ASN A 78 -2.96 12.85 -41.24
C ASN A 78 -3.46 13.50 -39.94
N ALA A 79 -3.85 14.78 -40.01
CA ALA A 79 -4.39 15.50 -38.85
C ALA A 79 -5.75 14.92 -38.41
N GLU A 80 -6.62 14.56 -39.35
CA GLU A 80 -7.90 13.91 -39.09
C GLU A 80 -7.72 12.55 -38.41
N TYR A 81 -6.81 11.71 -38.90
CA TYR A 81 -6.48 10.43 -38.23
C TYR A 81 -5.96 10.64 -36.82
N ARG A 82 -5.02 11.57 -36.63
CA ARG A 82 -4.47 11.87 -35.29
C ARG A 82 -5.54 12.36 -34.33
N LEU A 83 -6.47 13.17 -34.81
CA LEU A 83 -7.58 13.65 -33.99
C LEU A 83 -8.51 12.49 -33.60
N ALA A 84 -8.83 11.59 -34.54
CA ALA A 84 -9.63 10.40 -34.25
C ALA A 84 -8.96 9.48 -33.22
N ASP A 85 -7.65 9.24 -33.35
CA ASP A 85 -6.88 8.43 -32.41
C ASP A 85 -6.88 9.06 -31.00
N ILE A 86 -6.68 10.38 -30.90
CA ILE A 86 -6.68 11.10 -29.62
C ILE A 86 -8.06 11.04 -28.96
N LEU A 87 -9.14 11.21 -29.73
CA LEU A 87 -10.50 11.14 -29.20
C LEU A 87 -10.84 9.75 -28.68
N GLU A 88 -10.40 8.70 -29.38
CA GLU A 88 -10.60 7.33 -28.91
C GLU A 88 -9.75 7.03 -27.66
N GLN A 89 -8.52 7.53 -27.59
CA GLN A 89 -7.70 7.42 -26.38
C GLN A 89 -8.34 8.16 -25.19
N ASP A 90 -8.91 9.35 -25.40
CA ASP A 90 -9.59 10.10 -24.34
C ASP A 90 -10.84 9.35 -23.84
N ARG A 91 -11.60 8.74 -24.76
CA ARG A 91 -12.74 7.89 -24.43
C ARG A 91 -12.32 6.70 -23.55
N VAL A 92 -11.28 5.97 -23.95
CA VAL A 92 -10.75 4.83 -23.17
C VAL A 92 -10.22 5.28 -21.80
N CYS A 93 -9.50 6.40 -21.76
CA CYS A 93 -9.01 6.98 -20.50
C CYS A 93 -10.16 7.39 -19.58
N ALA A 94 -11.27 7.92 -20.10
CA ALA A 94 -12.44 8.26 -19.32
C ALA A 94 -13.11 7.00 -18.71
N GLU A 95 -13.23 5.93 -19.49
CA GLU A 95 -13.77 4.64 -19.02
C GLU A 95 -12.89 4.03 -17.91
N GLU A 96 -11.57 4.01 -18.10
CA GLU A 96 -10.63 3.51 -17.09
C GLU A 96 -10.64 4.38 -15.83
N ARG A 97 -10.78 5.70 -15.95
CA ARG A 97 -10.93 6.60 -14.78
C ARG A 97 -12.17 6.26 -13.96
N GLU A 98 -13.32 6.05 -14.60
CA GLU A 98 -14.54 5.68 -13.88
C GLU A 98 -14.43 4.29 -13.25
N ARG A 99 -13.75 3.34 -13.91
CA ARG A 99 -13.46 2.02 -13.35
C ARG A 99 -12.57 2.10 -12.10
N ILE A 100 -11.49 2.89 -12.16
CA ILE A 100 -10.59 3.11 -11.02
C ILE A 100 -11.33 3.78 -9.87
N LYS A 101 -12.17 4.77 -10.18
CA LYS A 101 -12.99 5.48 -9.18
C LYS A 101 -13.99 4.55 -8.48
N ALA A 102 -14.62 3.64 -9.21
CA ALA A 102 -15.48 2.62 -8.63
C ALA A 102 -14.68 1.66 -7.72
N GLY A 103 -13.51 1.18 -8.19
CA GLY A 103 -12.64 0.33 -7.38
C GLY A 103 -12.12 0.99 -6.10
N LEU A 104 -11.85 2.30 -6.13
CA LEU A 104 -11.51 3.09 -4.95
C LEU A 104 -12.67 3.15 -3.95
N ALA A 105 -13.90 3.38 -4.42
CA ALA A 105 -15.08 3.40 -3.55
C ALA A 105 -15.33 2.04 -2.88
N ASP A 106 -15.14 0.94 -3.61
CA ASP A 106 -15.24 -0.41 -3.05
C ASP A 106 -14.14 -0.67 -2.00
N ALA A 107 -12.90 -0.26 -2.29
CA ALA A 107 -11.79 -0.37 -1.34
C ALA A 107 -12.00 0.44 -0.06
N ASP A 108 -12.54 1.66 -0.17
CA ASP A 108 -12.90 2.50 0.98
C ASP A 108 -14.02 1.85 1.82
N ALA A 109 -15.00 1.20 1.17
CA ALA A 109 -16.05 0.47 1.87
C ALA A 109 -15.52 -0.75 2.62
N GLU A 110 -14.59 -1.52 2.03
CA GLU A 110 -13.92 -2.64 2.70
C GLU A 110 -13.02 -2.15 3.86
N LEU A 111 -12.29 -1.06 3.68
CA LEU A 111 -11.50 -0.44 4.75
C LEU A 111 -12.37 0.00 5.93
N ALA A 112 -13.57 0.54 5.67
CA ALA A 112 -14.51 0.90 6.73
C ALA A 112 -14.99 -0.33 7.53
N LYS A 113 -15.28 -1.44 6.85
CA LYS A 113 -15.65 -2.72 7.52
C LYS A 113 -14.51 -3.23 8.39
N VAL A 114 -13.30 -3.31 7.84
CA VAL A 114 -12.11 -3.75 8.59
C VAL A 114 -11.83 -2.83 9.77
N SER A 115 -12.04 -1.52 9.63
CA SER A 115 -11.87 -0.56 10.73
C SER A 115 -12.84 -0.85 11.89
N GLU A 116 -14.10 -1.16 11.60
CA GLU A 116 -15.06 -1.55 12.65
C GLU A 116 -14.72 -2.91 13.27
N GLU A 117 -14.32 -3.92 12.50
CA GLU A 117 -13.85 -5.19 13.05
C GLU A 117 -12.63 -5.02 13.97
N VAL A 118 -11.69 -4.15 13.60
CA VAL A 118 -10.53 -3.83 14.43
C VAL A 118 -10.95 -3.12 15.73
N LYS A 119 -11.93 -2.21 15.68
CA LYS A 119 -12.47 -1.58 16.90
C LYS A 119 -13.14 -2.61 17.80
N GLU A 120 -13.91 -3.54 17.23
CA GLU A 120 -14.62 -4.58 17.98
C GLU A 120 -13.64 -5.55 18.64
N LYS A 121 -12.68 -6.09 17.87
CA LYS A 121 -11.58 -6.89 18.42
C LYS A 121 -10.74 -6.13 19.44
N GLY A 122 -10.58 -4.81 19.28
CA GLY A 122 -9.92 -3.96 20.26
C GLY A 122 -10.66 -3.91 21.61
N LYS A 123 -12.00 -3.93 21.61
CA LYS A 123 -12.82 -4.03 22.83
C LYS A 123 -12.66 -5.40 23.48
N ASP A 124 -12.69 -6.47 22.69
CA ASP A 124 -12.49 -7.84 23.18
C ASP A 124 -11.10 -8.00 23.81
N LEU A 125 -10.06 -7.41 23.18
CA LEU A 125 -8.70 -7.42 23.70
C LEU A 125 -8.57 -6.59 24.98
N ALA A 126 -9.33 -5.50 25.13
CA ALA A 126 -9.41 -4.74 26.38
C ALA A 126 -10.14 -5.51 27.49
N LEU A 127 -11.15 -6.31 27.14
CA LEU A 127 -11.85 -7.20 28.08
C LEU A 127 -10.93 -8.34 28.53
N LEU A 128 -10.29 -9.04 27.59
CA LEU A 128 -9.25 -10.04 27.85
C LEU A 128 -8.11 -9.47 28.67
N ARG A 129 -7.70 -8.22 28.44
CA ARG A 129 -6.68 -7.53 29.24
C ARG A 129 -7.14 -7.33 30.67
N ARG A 130 -8.40 -6.94 30.90
CA ARG A 130 -9.00 -6.81 32.23
C ARG A 130 -9.08 -8.18 32.94
N ASP A 131 -9.43 -9.23 32.22
CA ASP A 131 -9.51 -10.59 32.75
C ASP A 131 -8.12 -11.16 33.04
N LEU A 132 -7.10 -10.85 32.22
CA LEU A 132 -5.70 -11.21 32.49
C LEU A 132 -5.11 -10.41 33.66
N ASP A 133 -5.44 -9.12 33.78
CA ASP A 133 -5.08 -8.28 34.92
C ASP A 133 -5.65 -8.88 36.21
N ALA A 134 -6.87 -9.45 36.18
CA ALA A 134 -7.45 -10.17 37.30
C ALA A 134 -6.69 -11.46 37.63
N ILE A 135 -6.24 -12.26 36.66
CA ILE A 135 -5.49 -13.52 36.90
C ILE A 135 -4.11 -13.27 37.54
N ARG A 136 -3.48 -12.14 37.22
CA ARG A 136 -2.07 -11.81 37.51
C ARG A 136 -1.77 -11.57 38.99
N GLU A 137 -2.62 -10.78 39.65
CA GLU A 137 -2.53 -10.47 41.08
C GLU A 137 -3.50 -11.34 41.91
N ALA A 138 -4.41 -12.08 41.27
CA ALA A 138 -5.28 -13.05 41.95
C ALA A 138 -4.55 -14.32 42.42
N CYS A 139 -3.32 -14.64 42.00
CA CYS A 139 -2.64 -15.77 42.64
C CYS A 139 -2.17 -15.43 44.05
N TYR A 140 -1.57 -14.25 44.27
CA TYR A 140 -1.18 -13.80 45.61
C TYR A 140 -2.41 -13.40 46.45
N VAL A 141 -3.28 -12.54 45.91
CA VAL A 141 -4.53 -12.14 46.59
C VAL A 141 -5.47 -13.34 46.77
N GLY A 142 -5.50 -14.24 45.79
CA GLY A 142 -6.29 -15.47 45.85
C GLY A 142 -5.71 -16.51 46.79
N ASP A 143 -4.38 -16.64 46.95
CA ASP A 143 -3.80 -17.46 48.02
C ASP A 143 -4.19 -16.90 49.39
N THR A 144 -4.11 -15.58 49.61
CA THR A 144 -4.57 -14.97 50.88
C THR A 144 -6.06 -15.25 51.13
N ARG A 145 -6.91 -15.17 50.11
CA ARG A 145 -8.35 -15.48 50.21
C ARG A 145 -8.61 -16.97 50.39
N LEU A 146 -7.88 -17.82 49.68
CA LEU A 146 -7.95 -19.27 49.79
C LEU A 146 -7.56 -19.70 51.20
N GLU A 147 -6.50 -19.13 51.76
CA GLU A 147 -6.10 -19.37 53.14
C GLU A 147 -7.20 -19.00 54.12
N ALA A 148 -7.80 -17.81 53.99
CA ALA A 148 -8.91 -17.40 54.85
C ALA A 148 -10.11 -18.36 54.74
N ALA A 149 -10.42 -18.84 53.53
CA ALA A 149 -11.48 -19.80 53.28
C ALA A 149 -11.17 -21.18 53.89
N VAL A 150 -9.94 -21.69 53.72
CA VAL A 150 -9.48 -22.96 54.30
C VAL A 150 -9.54 -22.89 55.83
N GLN A 151 -9.05 -21.81 56.45
CA GLN A 151 -9.13 -21.63 57.90
C GLN A 151 -10.59 -21.60 58.40
N GLN A 152 -11.50 -21.00 57.63
CA GLN A 152 -12.92 -21.00 57.96
C GLN A 152 -13.55 -22.40 57.86
N MET A 153 -13.22 -23.17 56.82
CA MET A 153 -13.69 -24.55 56.64
C MET A 153 -13.15 -25.50 57.72
N GLN A 154 -11.88 -25.36 58.08
CA GLN A 154 -11.27 -26.13 59.18
C GLN A 154 -11.93 -25.83 60.53
N LYS A 155 -12.30 -24.57 60.81
CA LYS A 155 -13.09 -24.21 62.00
C LYS A 155 -14.47 -24.87 62.01
N GLN A 156 -15.01 -25.22 60.86
CA GLN A 156 -16.27 -25.95 60.71
C GLN A 156 -16.08 -27.48 60.74
N GLY A 157 -14.86 -27.97 60.98
CA GLY A 157 -14.54 -29.39 61.03
C GLY A 157 -14.41 -30.06 59.65
N VAL A 158 -14.29 -29.27 58.57
CA VAL A 158 -14.07 -29.79 57.21
C VAL A 158 -12.57 -29.93 56.99
N ASP A 159 -12.13 -31.13 56.62
CA ASP A 159 -10.77 -31.39 56.18
C ASP A 159 -10.60 -30.98 54.71
N VAL A 160 -9.58 -30.18 54.40
CA VAL A 160 -9.35 -29.59 53.08
C VAL A 160 -7.90 -29.81 52.67
N ASP A 161 -7.69 -30.56 51.58
CA ASP A 161 -6.37 -30.75 50.94
C ASP A 161 -6.20 -29.72 49.81
N VAL A 162 -5.13 -28.93 49.87
CA VAL A 162 -4.77 -27.92 48.85
C VAL A 162 -3.44 -28.34 48.25
N ARG A 163 -3.32 -28.29 46.92
CA ARG A 163 -2.08 -28.63 46.21
C ARG A 163 -1.74 -27.57 45.18
N TYR A 164 -0.46 -27.19 45.14
CA TYR A 164 0.06 -26.24 44.16
C TYR A 164 0.71 -26.96 42.99
N TYR A 165 0.42 -26.45 41.79
CA TYR A 165 1.07 -26.89 40.56
C TYR A 165 1.82 -25.70 39.95
N PRO A 166 3.14 -25.82 39.71
CA PRO A 166 3.92 -24.75 39.09
C PRO A 166 3.36 -24.38 37.71
N PHE A 167 3.13 -23.09 37.50
CA PHE A 167 2.75 -22.54 36.20
C PHE A 167 3.54 -21.25 35.95
N MET A 168 4.11 -21.11 34.75
CA MET A 168 4.85 -19.92 34.35
C MET A 168 4.09 -19.20 33.24
N ILE A 169 3.56 -18.02 33.55
CA ILE A 169 2.69 -17.26 32.64
C ILE A 169 3.46 -16.77 31.40
N ASP A 170 4.71 -16.35 31.59
CA ASP A 170 5.54 -15.82 30.51
C ASP A 170 6.96 -16.39 30.56
N PRO A 171 7.21 -17.53 29.91
CA PRO A 171 8.54 -18.11 29.76
C PRO A 171 9.53 -17.23 28.99
N SER A 172 9.07 -16.18 28.31
CA SER A 172 9.94 -15.25 27.58
C SER A 172 10.50 -14.12 28.45
N THR A 173 10.08 -14.02 29.71
CA THR A 173 10.62 -13.04 30.66
C THR A 173 12.12 -13.23 30.81
N LYS A 174 12.90 -12.14 30.75
CA LYS A 174 14.37 -12.21 30.87
C LYS A 174 14.79 -13.02 32.11
N ASN A 175 15.82 -13.85 31.96
CA ASN A 175 16.35 -14.69 33.05
C ASN A 175 16.78 -13.89 34.29
N SER A 176 17.16 -12.63 34.13
CA SER A 176 17.50 -11.73 35.23
C SER A 176 16.29 -10.98 35.83
N GLY A 177 15.07 -11.26 35.38
CA GLY A 177 13.89 -10.45 35.63
C GLY A 177 13.85 -9.20 34.76
N GLU A 178 12.71 -8.51 34.78
CA GLU A 178 12.47 -7.25 34.09
C GLU A 178 12.03 -6.17 35.07
N ASP A 179 12.24 -4.89 34.72
CA ASP A 179 11.54 -3.82 35.42
C ASP A 179 10.03 -3.97 35.13
N LYS A 180 9.19 -3.84 36.16
CA LYS A 180 7.74 -4.06 36.06
C LYS A 180 7.10 -3.11 35.06
N ALA A 181 7.52 -1.85 35.01
CA ALA A 181 6.96 -0.89 34.07
C ALA A 181 7.36 -1.24 32.63
N ASP A 182 8.61 -1.67 32.42
CA ASP A 182 9.08 -2.15 31.11
C ASP A 182 8.35 -3.41 30.66
N TYR A 183 8.21 -4.40 31.55
CA TYR A 183 7.48 -5.63 31.30
C TYR A 183 6.02 -5.32 30.91
N CYS A 184 5.32 -4.52 31.72
CA CYS A 184 3.94 -4.16 31.42
C CYS A 184 3.80 -3.38 30.11
N ARG A 185 4.74 -2.49 29.78
CA ARG A 185 4.78 -1.81 28.46
C ARG A 185 4.94 -2.83 27.33
N ARG A 186 5.92 -3.73 27.44
CA ARG A 186 6.20 -4.77 26.44
C ARG A 186 5.01 -5.67 26.17
N ARG A 187 4.26 -6.03 27.21
CA ARG A 187 3.04 -6.84 27.10
C ARG A 187 1.80 -6.06 26.62
N GLY A 188 1.91 -4.75 26.41
CA GLY A 188 0.77 -3.89 26.05
C GLY A 188 -0.21 -3.64 27.20
N TRP A 189 0.23 -3.85 28.44
CA TRP A 189 -0.59 -3.83 29.65
C TRP A 189 -0.71 -2.44 30.29
N GLY A 190 -0.18 -1.39 29.66
CA GLY A 190 -0.16 -0.02 30.23
C GLY A 190 0.73 0.05 31.47
N GLY A 191 0.78 1.16 32.21
CA GLY A 191 1.68 1.34 33.38
C GLY A 191 1.56 0.31 34.52
N GLY A 192 0.69 -0.68 34.36
CA GLY A 192 0.40 -1.78 35.27
C GLY A 192 -0.36 -1.30 36.49
N TRP A 193 -1.37 -2.06 36.91
CA TRP A 193 -2.01 -1.83 38.19
C TRP A 193 -1.01 -2.07 39.34
N LYS A 194 -1.21 -1.41 40.48
CA LYS A 194 -0.48 -1.62 41.73
C LYS A 194 -1.55 -1.61 42.83
N PRO A 195 -1.68 -2.66 43.66
CA PRO A 195 -2.53 -2.59 44.84
C PRO A 195 -2.14 -1.38 45.69
N PRO A 196 -3.11 -0.67 46.27
CA PRO A 196 -2.84 0.51 47.10
C PRO A 196 -1.92 0.20 48.29
N ASP A 197 -1.90 -1.05 48.76
CA ASP A 197 -1.18 -1.47 49.97
C ASP A 197 0.21 -2.08 49.71
N LEU A 198 0.63 -2.29 48.45
CA LEU A 198 1.99 -2.78 48.18
C LEU A 198 3.00 -1.63 48.32
N ARG A 199 3.99 -1.80 49.21
CA ARG A 199 4.99 -0.76 49.51
C ARG A 199 5.80 -0.41 48.26
N GLN A 200 6.37 -1.40 47.57
CA GLN A 200 7.17 -1.20 46.37
C GLN A 200 7.27 -2.50 45.57
N TRP A 201 7.02 -2.45 44.25
CA TRP A 201 7.13 -3.60 43.36
C TRP A 201 7.77 -3.14 42.04
N LYS A 202 9.08 -3.28 41.97
CA LYS A 202 9.93 -2.90 40.84
C LYS A 202 10.16 -4.06 39.90
N TRP A 203 10.31 -5.28 40.41
CA TRP A 203 10.74 -6.42 39.59
C TRP A 203 9.58 -7.26 39.09
N TRP A 204 9.52 -7.48 37.78
CA TRP A 204 8.75 -8.55 37.19
C TRP A 204 9.62 -9.81 37.07
N PRO A 205 9.44 -10.83 37.93
CA PRO A 205 10.35 -11.95 37.92
C PRO A 205 10.03 -12.95 36.80
N ASN A 206 11.05 -13.44 36.12
CA ASN A 206 11.07 -14.81 35.62
C ASN A 206 11.07 -15.77 36.83
N THR A 207 10.07 -16.66 36.91
CA THR A 207 9.86 -17.55 38.06
C THR A 207 10.47 -18.94 37.89
N GLU A 208 11.33 -19.16 36.88
CA GLU A 208 11.93 -20.47 36.61
C GLU A 208 12.70 -20.99 37.82
N ASN A 209 13.53 -20.15 38.44
CA ASN A 209 14.29 -20.56 39.61
C ASN A 209 13.41 -20.87 40.82
N ALA A 210 12.31 -20.13 41.02
CA ALA A 210 11.34 -20.44 42.07
C ALA A 210 10.70 -21.82 41.86
N HIS A 211 10.27 -22.12 40.62
CA HIS A 211 9.71 -23.43 40.29
C HIS A 211 10.72 -24.57 40.45
N ARG A 212 11.97 -24.36 40.03
CA ARG A 212 13.06 -25.32 40.23
C ARG A 212 13.32 -25.57 41.72
N LEU A 213 13.22 -24.55 42.57
CA LEU A 213 13.38 -24.72 44.01
C LEU A 213 12.23 -25.49 44.67
N CYS A 214 11.03 -25.52 44.07
CA CYS A 214 9.98 -26.46 44.51
C CYS A 214 10.43 -27.91 44.31
N THR A 215 11.05 -28.23 43.15
CA THR A 215 11.63 -29.55 42.91
C THR A 215 12.82 -29.84 43.84
N TYR A 216 13.64 -28.83 44.13
CA TYR A 216 14.72 -28.96 45.12
C TYR A 216 14.18 -29.31 46.51
N LEU A 217 13.05 -28.72 46.91
CA LEU A 217 12.39 -29.06 48.16
C LEU A 217 11.91 -30.51 48.17
N ASP A 218 11.39 -31.04 47.06
CA ASP A 218 11.04 -32.45 46.93
C ASP A 218 12.27 -33.36 47.11
N GLU A 219 13.43 -32.99 46.56
CA GLU A 219 14.70 -33.70 46.78
C GLU A 219 15.18 -33.66 48.24
N ILE A 220 14.88 -32.58 48.97
CA ILE A 220 15.13 -32.47 50.40
C ILE A 220 14.18 -33.40 51.17
N HIS A 221 12.88 -33.38 50.85
CA HIS A 221 11.87 -34.23 51.48
C HIS A 221 12.18 -35.72 51.28
N ALA A 222 12.68 -36.12 50.10
CA ALA A 222 13.06 -37.51 49.82
C ALA A 222 14.16 -38.04 50.76
N LYS A 223 14.94 -37.15 51.40
CA LYS A 223 15.99 -37.49 52.37
C LYS A 223 15.48 -37.48 53.81
N MET A 224 14.22 -37.12 54.04
CA MET A 224 13.55 -37.02 55.35
C MET A 224 12.39 -38.03 55.41
N PRO A 225 12.67 -39.34 55.57
CA PRO A 225 11.64 -40.39 55.54
C PRO A 225 10.60 -40.27 56.68
N GLU A 226 10.92 -39.55 57.74
CA GLU A 226 10.03 -39.25 58.87
C GLU A 226 8.98 -38.17 58.56
N LEU A 227 9.15 -37.42 57.48
CA LEU A 227 8.28 -36.31 57.12
C LEU A 227 6.96 -36.84 56.57
N SER A 228 5.84 -36.50 57.21
CA SER A 228 4.52 -36.94 56.74
C SER A 228 4.14 -36.24 55.44
N GLU A 229 3.24 -36.82 54.65
CA GLU A 229 2.73 -36.18 53.42
C GLU A 229 2.09 -34.81 53.72
N LYS A 230 1.45 -34.67 54.87
CA LYS A 230 0.88 -33.39 55.31
C LYS A 230 1.97 -32.34 55.53
N ASP A 231 3.06 -32.70 56.20
CA ASP A 231 4.18 -31.77 56.43
C ASP A 231 4.87 -31.38 55.12
N LYS A 232 4.97 -32.29 54.15
CA LYS A 232 5.51 -31.99 52.81
C LYS A 232 4.68 -30.92 52.11
N VAL A 233 3.36 -31.09 52.10
CA VAL A 233 2.41 -30.14 51.49
C VAL A 233 2.51 -28.78 52.19
N GLU A 234 2.50 -28.75 53.53
CA GLU A 234 2.63 -27.50 54.29
C GLU A 234 3.95 -26.76 54.00
N ARG A 235 5.05 -27.49 53.87
CA ARG A 235 6.35 -26.90 53.50
C ARG A 235 6.36 -26.34 52.08
N SER A 236 5.76 -27.05 51.12
CA SER A 236 5.64 -26.56 49.73
C SER A 236 4.77 -25.31 49.65
N HIS A 237 3.71 -25.22 50.46
CA HIS A 237 2.87 -24.02 50.57
C HIS A 237 3.65 -22.84 51.15
N ALA A 238 4.38 -23.07 52.24
CA ALA A 238 5.22 -22.06 52.86
C ALA A 238 6.27 -21.53 51.88
N LEU A 239 6.88 -22.40 51.07
CA LEU A 239 7.84 -22.00 50.04
C LEU A 239 7.21 -21.10 48.97
N MET A 240 6.05 -21.48 48.43
CA MET A 240 5.33 -20.66 47.45
C MET A 240 4.95 -19.28 48.01
N ARG A 241 4.43 -19.24 49.23
CA ARG A 241 4.11 -17.98 49.91
C ARG A 241 5.32 -17.11 50.12
N LYS A 242 6.46 -17.73 50.46
CA LYS A 242 7.71 -17.01 50.64
C LYS A 242 8.18 -16.34 49.35
N PHE A 243 7.99 -16.98 48.18
CA PHE A 243 8.28 -16.32 46.90
C PHE A 243 7.37 -15.12 46.63
N TYR A 244 6.09 -15.21 47.01
CA TYR A 244 5.19 -14.06 46.91
C TYR A 244 5.60 -12.93 47.86
N GLU A 245 5.91 -13.21 49.12
CA GLU A 245 6.41 -12.23 50.09
C GLU A 245 7.68 -11.55 49.56
N LEU A 246 8.67 -12.35 49.11
CA LEU A 246 9.92 -11.83 48.57
C LEU A 246 9.67 -10.90 47.38
N THR A 247 8.79 -11.28 46.46
CA THR A 247 8.52 -10.50 45.24
C THR A 247 7.69 -9.25 45.52
N TYR A 248 6.55 -9.40 46.19
CA TYR A 248 5.52 -8.36 46.27
C TYR A 248 5.68 -7.47 47.50
N ASP A 249 6.13 -8.03 48.63
CA ASP A 249 6.23 -7.29 49.89
C ASP A 249 7.63 -6.71 50.12
N ARG A 250 8.66 -7.38 49.59
CA ARG A 250 10.08 -7.04 49.83
C ARG A 250 10.84 -6.55 48.60
N ASP A 251 10.21 -6.52 47.43
CA ASP A 251 10.81 -6.08 46.17
C ASP A 251 12.12 -6.84 45.81
N CYS A 252 12.22 -8.11 46.22
CA CYS A 252 13.35 -8.98 45.90
C CYS A 252 13.19 -9.55 44.49
N ASN A 253 14.28 -9.56 43.73
CA ASN A 253 14.32 -10.18 42.42
C ASN A 253 14.56 -11.69 42.55
N ILE A 254 13.49 -12.49 42.50
CA ILE A 254 13.58 -13.96 42.56
C ILE A 254 13.98 -14.61 41.22
N SER A 255 14.23 -13.84 40.17
CA SER A 255 14.74 -14.39 38.90
C SER A 255 16.19 -14.80 38.99
N VAL A 256 16.96 -14.18 39.87
CA VAL A 256 18.34 -14.59 40.12
C VAL A 256 18.39 -15.71 41.17
N PRO A 257 19.29 -16.70 41.03
CA PRO A 257 19.39 -17.81 41.97
C PRO A 257 19.51 -17.36 43.43
N GLU A 258 20.29 -16.31 43.69
CA GLU A 258 20.53 -15.78 45.02
C GLU A 258 19.25 -15.23 45.66
N GLY A 259 18.42 -14.55 44.87
CA GLY A 259 17.16 -13.97 45.34
C GLY A 259 16.11 -15.03 45.66
N ALA A 260 16.00 -16.07 44.82
CA ALA A 260 15.09 -17.18 45.07
C ALA A 260 15.54 -18.05 46.26
N ALA A 261 16.85 -18.31 46.36
CA ALA A 261 17.42 -19.19 47.39
C ALA A 261 17.24 -18.66 48.82
N GLN A 262 17.02 -17.35 49.01
CA GLN A 262 16.66 -16.77 50.31
C GLN A 262 15.45 -17.46 50.94
N ALA A 263 14.47 -17.88 50.13
CA ALA A 263 13.28 -18.56 50.65
C ALA A 263 13.62 -19.88 51.36
N ILE A 264 14.58 -20.64 50.83
CA ILE A 264 15.02 -21.93 51.41
C ILE A 264 15.69 -21.71 52.77
N GLU A 265 16.55 -20.70 52.86
CA GLU A 265 17.26 -20.38 54.10
C GLU A 265 16.33 -19.79 55.16
N GLU A 266 15.48 -18.83 54.80
CA GLU A 266 14.56 -18.19 55.73
C GLU A 266 13.48 -19.14 56.27
N LEU A 267 13.12 -20.18 55.51
CA LEU A 267 12.20 -21.23 55.96
C LEU A 267 12.91 -22.38 56.71
N GLY A 268 14.24 -22.35 56.80
CA GLY A 268 15.03 -23.39 57.47
C GLY A 268 15.05 -24.73 56.73
N TYR A 269 14.87 -24.72 55.40
CA TYR A 269 14.87 -25.94 54.58
C TYR A 269 16.26 -26.35 54.08
N GLY A 270 17.25 -25.47 54.25
CA GLY A 270 18.64 -25.66 53.85
C GLY A 270 19.40 -24.34 53.94
N THR A 271 20.56 -24.26 53.29
CA THR A 271 21.30 -22.99 53.16
C THR A 271 21.05 -22.36 51.80
N ALA A 272 21.06 -21.02 51.72
CA ALA A 272 20.93 -20.32 50.44
C ALA A 272 22.08 -20.68 49.50
N LYS A 273 23.29 -20.88 50.05
CA LYS A 273 24.49 -21.26 49.29
C LYS A 273 24.32 -22.59 48.55
N ASP A 274 23.77 -23.61 49.23
CA ASP A 274 23.57 -24.93 48.62
C ASP A 274 22.48 -24.89 47.55
N ALA A 275 21.39 -24.16 47.81
CA ALA A 275 20.32 -23.95 46.83
C ALA A 275 20.82 -23.23 45.57
N VAL A 276 21.65 -22.18 45.73
CA VAL A 276 22.29 -21.48 44.59
C VAL A 276 23.21 -22.41 43.82
N ALA A 277 24.03 -23.21 44.51
CA ALA A 277 24.92 -24.18 43.86
C ALA A 277 24.14 -25.22 43.05
N TRP A 278 23.01 -25.73 43.60
CA TRP A 278 22.14 -26.67 42.91
C TRP A 278 21.45 -26.05 41.67
N LEU A 279 20.96 -24.82 41.78
CA LEU A 279 20.38 -24.08 40.66
C LEU A 279 21.43 -23.82 39.55
N ASN A 280 22.63 -23.40 39.92
CA ASN A 280 23.71 -23.16 38.95
C ASN A 280 24.25 -24.45 38.32
N GLY A 281 24.17 -25.58 39.04
CA GLY A 281 24.48 -26.91 38.53
C GLY A 281 23.43 -27.51 37.59
N GLY A 282 22.32 -26.80 37.32
CA GLY A 282 21.26 -27.26 36.41
C GLY A 282 20.18 -28.13 37.04
N GLY A 283 20.03 -28.15 38.38
CA GLY A 283 18.99 -28.92 39.06
C GLY A 283 17.56 -28.54 38.62
N GLY A 284 16.64 -29.51 38.59
CA GLY A 284 15.22 -29.26 38.28
C GLY A 284 14.91 -28.95 36.80
N LEU A 285 15.80 -29.30 35.85
CA LEU A 285 15.62 -29.09 34.40
C LEU A 285 15.18 -30.32 33.54
N PRO A 286 14.25 -31.21 33.92
CA PRO A 286 13.81 -32.24 32.96
C PRO A 286 12.73 -31.79 31.96
N GLU A 287 11.75 -30.94 32.32
CA GLU A 287 10.49 -30.87 31.53
C GLU A 287 10.06 -29.49 31.00
N LEU A 288 10.52 -28.36 31.55
CA LEU A 288 10.09 -27.02 31.09
C LEU A 288 10.59 -26.65 29.68
N ARG A 289 11.52 -27.42 29.09
CA ARG A 289 12.05 -27.20 27.72
C ARG A 289 11.40 -28.06 26.64
N ALA A 290 10.54 -29.02 26.99
CA ALA A 290 10.02 -30.02 26.03
C ALA A 290 8.91 -29.49 25.10
N SER A 291 8.56 -28.21 25.18
CA SER A 291 7.54 -27.57 24.33
C SER A 291 8.11 -26.54 23.34
N ARG A 292 9.41 -26.61 23.04
CA ARG A 292 10.03 -25.78 21.98
C ARG A 292 9.76 -26.32 20.59
#